data_AF-A0A933EEC1-F1
#
_entry.id   AF-A0A933EEC1-F1
#
_cell.length_a   1.000
_cell.length_b   1.000
_cell.length_c   1.000
_cell.angle_alpha   90.00
_cell.angle_beta   90.00
_cell.angle_gamma   90.00
#
_symmetry.space_group_name_H-M   'P 1'
#
loop_
_entity.id
_entity.type
_entity.pdbx_description
1 polymer ?
#
loop_
_entity_poly.entity_id
_entity_poly.type
_entity_poly.pdbx_seq_one_letter_code
_entity_poly.pdbx_strand_id
1 'polypeptide(L)'
;MMAIDDLPQDHAHGSSRLGLLNFYHDQIRNQQETIDRSFRFYLLIIGLPLVIFGPEGAFVRVPAPTMAILASAFCVLGYLYFLMYVRQRINIMRSYDRMTGMEQEILKSMGVQWEARPPEPYGAAFYQGVIHMLLNTFWAVLGIYFWWETLSQPLLAPALLTTVVIAFLGAQPLIWRTVTLKKA
;
A
#
# COMPACT_ATOMS: atom_id res chain seq x y z
N MET A 1 16.88 19.56 6.73
CA MET A 1 15.73 19.94 7.58
C MET A 1 15.84 21.44 7.79
N MET A 2 15.09 22.22 7.03
CA MET A 2 15.06 23.68 7.18
C MET A 2 13.86 24.02 8.07
N ALA A 3 14.11 24.80 9.12
CA ALA A 3 13.12 25.19 10.11
C ALA A 3 12.07 26.13 9.47
N ILE A 4 10.83 26.02 9.97
CA ILE A 4 9.63 26.70 9.44
C ILE A 4 9.56 28.19 9.86
N ASP A 5 10.56 28.70 10.59
CA ASP A 5 10.47 29.99 11.28
C ASP A 5 11.07 31.20 10.53
N ASP A 6 11.70 31.02 9.37
CA ASP A 6 12.36 32.12 8.63
C ASP A 6 11.61 32.50 7.32
N LEU A 7 10.37 32.98 7.44
CA LEU A 7 9.70 33.65 6.32
C LEU A 7 9.43 35.13 6.65
N PRO A 8 9.92 36.08 5.83
CA PRO A 8 9.80 37.51 6.11
C PRO A 8 8.35 37.96 6.06
N GLN A 9 7.93 38.59 7.15
CA GLN A 9 6.66 39.27 7.30
C GLN A 9 6.74 40.63 6.60
N ASP A 10 5.85 40.83 5.64
CA ASP A 10 5.28 42.10 5.17
C ASP A 10 5.31 42.22 3.63
N HIS A 11 4.10 42.40 3.07
CA HIS A 11 3.76 42.50 1.64
C HIS A 11 3.66 41.20 0.82
N ALA A 12 3.99 40.03 1.37
CA ALA A 12 3.99 38.73 0.67
C ALA A 12 2.73 37.86 0.85
N HIS A 13 1.64 38.34 1.45
CA HIS A 13 0.54 37.45 1.88
C HIS A 13 -0.32 36.87 0.75
N GLY A 14 -0.47 37.55 -0.39
CA GLY A 14 -1.19 36.99 -1.55
C GLY A 14 -0.34 36.00 -2.35
N SER A 15 0.94 36.33 -2.57
CA SER A 15 1.89 35.49 -3.31
C SER A 15 2.36 34.27 -2.52
N SER A 16 2.51 34.37 -1.19
CA SER A 16 2.89 33.24 -0.35
C SER A 16 1.78 32.20 -0.22
N ARG A 17 0.51 32.63 -0.16
CA ARG A 17 -0.64 31.73 -0.09
C ARG A 17 -0.89 31.01 -1.41
N LEU A 18 -0.78 31.70 -2.55
CA LEU A 18 -0.80 31.04 -3.86
C LEU A 18 0.39 30.09 -4.05
N GLY A 19 1.59 30.47 -3.58
CA GLY A 19 2.76 29.60 -3.59
C GLY A 19 2.57 28.34 -2.76
N LEU A 20 1.98 28.48 -1.57
CA LEU A 20 1.63 27.35 -0.71
C LEU A 20 0.56 26.46 -1.37
N LEU A 21 -0.45 27.06 -2.01
CA LEU A 21 -1.50 26.35 -2.72
C LEU A 21 -0.93 25.49 -3.85
N ASN A 22 -0.06 26.06 -4.69
CA ASN A 22 0.63 25.34 -5.76
C ASN A 22 1.49 24.20 -5.20
N PHE A 23 2.18 24.42 -4.08
CA PHE A 23 2.95 23.37 -3.41
C PHE A 23 2.08 22.19 -2.95
N TYR A 24 0.91 22.44 -2.38
CA TYR A 24 -0.03 21.36 -2.00
C TYR A 24 -0.61 20.65 -3.21
N HIS A 25 -0.91 21.38 -4.29
CA HIS A 25 -1.36 20.80 -5.54
C HIS A 25 -0.31 19.86 -6.14
N ASP A 26 0.97 20.29 -6.18
CA ASP A 26 2.09 19.48 -6.64
C ASP A 26 2.33 18.26 -5.74
N GLN A 27 2.19 18.41 -4.41
CA GLN A 27 2.26 17.26 -3.50
C GLN A 27 1.17 16.23 -3.78
N ILE A 28 -0.09 16.66 -3.94
CA ILE A 28 -1.22 15.77 -4.21
C ILE A 28 -0.98 15.04 -5.53
N ARG A 29 -0.58 15.76 -6.58
CA ARG A 29 -0.25 15.18 -7.88
C ARG A 29 0.86 14.14 -7.78
N ASN A 30 1.99 14.49 -7.16
CA ASN A 30 3.13 13.57 -7.00
C ASN A 30 2.74 12.31 -6.21
N GLN A 31 1.89 12.45 -5.19
CA GLN A 31 1.38 11.31 -4.42
C GLN A 31 0.45 10.42 -5.26
N GLN A 32 -0.42 11.00 -6.09
CA GLN A 32 -1.28 10.25 -7.01
C GLN A 32 -0.47 9.50 -8.08
N GLU A 33 0.52 10.14 -8.69
CA GLU A 33 1.43 9.49 -9.64
C GLU A 33 2.21 8.34 -9.00
N THR A 34 2.64 8.51 -7.75
CA THR A 34 3.32 7.46 -6.98
C THR A 34 2.39 6.28 -6.68
N ILE A 35 1.12 6.54 -6.33
CA ILE A 35 0.11 5.49 -6.12
C ILE A 35 -0.11 4.71 -7.42
N ASP A 36 -0.34 5.40 -8.55
CA ASP A 36 -0.62 4.72 -9.82
C ASP A 36 0.57 3.86 -10.26
N ARG A 37 1.79 4.40 -10.13
CA ARG A 37 3.01 3.66 -10.44
C ARG A 37 3.18 2.43 -9.55
N SER A 38 2.99 2.59 -8.24
CA SER A 38 3.09 1.49 -7.27
C SER A 38 2.01 0.43 -7.52
N PHE A 39 0.80 0.84 -7.88
CA PHE A 39 -0.29 -0.06 -8.23
C PHE A 39 0.00 -0.87 -9.50
N ARG A 40 0.59 -0.24 -10.53
CA ARG A 40 1.04 -0.97 -11.73
C ARG A 40 2.11 -2.01 -11.41
N PHE A 41 3.08 -1.66 -10.57
CA PHE A 41 4.10 -2.64 -10.12
C PHE A 41 3.48 -3.76 -9.29
N TYR A 42 2.54 -3.44 -8.40
CA TYR A 42 1.77 -4.43 -7.65
C TYR A 42 1.05 -5.40 -8.59
N LEU A 43 0.28 -4.90 -9.57
CA LEU A 43 -0.41 -5.73 -10.55
C LEU A 43 0.54 -6.58 -11.38
N LEU A 44 1.71 -6.06 -11.73
CA LEU A 44 2.73 -6.83 -12.43
C LEU A 44 3.24 -7.98 -11.56
N ILE A 45 3.68 -7.70 -10.33
CA ILE A 45 4.28 -8.72 -9.45
C ILE A 45 3.27 -9.79 -9.05
N ILE A 46 2.06 -9.38 -8.70
CA ILE A 46 1.00 -10.27 -8.17
C ILE A 46 0.22 -10.94 -9.31
N GLY A 47 0.11 -10.30 -10.47
CA GLY A 47 -0.60 -10.82 -11.64
C GLY A 47 0.27 -11.67 -12.58
N LEU A 48 1.59 -11.46 -12.61
CA LEU A 48 2.50 -12.24 -13.48
C LEU A 48 2.38 -13.75 -13.28
N PRO A 49 2.30 -14.29 -12.05
CA PRO A 49 2.09 -15.72 -11.84
C PRO A 49 0.80 -16.24 -12.47
N LEU A 50 -0.29 -15.45 -12.47
CA LEU A 50 -1.55 -15.85 -13.10
C LEU A 50 -1.42 -16.01 -14.60
N VAL A 51 -0.62 -15.14 -15.24
CA VAL A 51 -0.36 -15.20 -16.69
C VAL A 51 0.57 -16.36 -17.03
N ILE A 52 1.62 -16.56 -16.23
CA ILE A 52 2.61 -17.63 -16.47
C ILE A 52 2.00 -19.01 -16.24
N PHE A 53 1.18 -19.19 -15.21
CA PHE A 53 0.70 -20.51 -14.80
C PHE A 53 -0.77 -20.81 -15.16
N GLY A 54 -1.52 -19.80 -15.61
CA GLY A 54 -2.96 -19.88 -15.88
C GLY A 54 -3.40 -20.70 -17.11
N PRO A 55 -2.76 -20.61 -18.30
CA PRO A 55 -3.35 -21.16 -19.53
C PRO A 55 -3.28 -22.69 -19.65
N GLU A 56 -2.46 -23.40 -18.85
CA GLU A 56 -2.30 -24.86 -18.96
C GLU A 56 -2.42 -25.62 -17.63
N GLY A 57 -3.00 -24.99 -16.59
CA GLY A 57 -3.04 -25.60 -15.26
C GLY A 57 -1.63 -25.86 -14.70
N ALA A 58 -0.63 -25.06 -15.09
CA ALA A 58 0.75 -25.25 -14.67
C ALA A 58 0.93 -25.07 -13.15
N PHE A 59 -0.04 -24.42 -12.48
CA PHE A 59 -0.17 -24.43 -11.02
C PHE A 59 -0.20 -25.85 -10.42
N VAL A 60 -0.71 -26.85 -11.14
CA VAL A 60 -0.77 -28.26 -10.72
C VAL A 60 0.60 -28.96 -10.87
N ARG A 61 1.49 -28.43 -11.73
CA ARG A 61 2.83 -29.00 -11.94
C ARG A 61 3.85 -28.53 -10.90
N VAL A 62 3.57 -27.43 -10.22
CA VAL A 62 4.42 -26.92 -9.15
C VAL A 62 4.09 -27.70 -7.86
N PRO A 63 5.08 -28.17 -7.09
CA PRO A 63 4.82 -28.85 -5.83
C PRO A 63 3.92 -28.02 -4.91
N ALA A 64 2.88 -28.65 -4.35
CA ALA A 64 1.96 -28.04 -3.39
C ALA A 64 2.64 -27.21 -2.28
N PRO A 65 3.73 -27.68 -1.61
CA PRO A 65 4.40 -26.86 -0.58
C PRO A 65 5.02 -25.58 -1.15
N THR A 66 5.57 -25.63 -2.37
CA THR A 66 6.14 -24.45 -3.04
C THR A 66 5.04 -23.46 -3.38
N MET A 67 3.90 -23.94 -3.88
CA MET A 67 2.72 -23.12 -4.15
C MET A 67 2.13 -22.49 -2.89
N ALA A 68 2.07 -23.24 -1.78
CA ALA A 68 1.62 -22.72 -0.49
C ALA A 68 2.48 -21.56 -0.01
N ILE A 69 3.81 -21.70 -0.09
CA ILE A 69 4.77 -20.64 0.28
C ILE A 69 4.62 -19.42 -0.63
N LEU A 70 4.57 -19.63 -1.96
CA LEU A 70 4.43 -18.55 -2.94
C LEU A 70 3.11 -17.78 -2.74
N ALA A 71 1.99 -18.48 -2.61
CA ALA A 71 0.69 -17.87 -2.38
C ALA A 71 0.65 -17.08 -1.06
N SER A 72 1.27 -17.63 -0.01
CA SER A 72 1.40 -16.94 1.28
C SER A 72 2.27 -15.67 1.16
N ALA A 73 3.37 -15.74 0.41
CA ALA A 73 4.23 -14.59 0.15
C ALA A 73 3.51 -13.49 -0.65
N PHE A 74 2.74 -13.85 -1.68
CA PHE A 74 1.93 -12.90 -2.45
C PHE A 74 0.81 -12.29 -1.60
N CYS A 75 0.20 -13.06 -0.69
CA CYS A 75 -0.78 -12.55 0.25
C CYS A 75 -0.17 -11.52 1.22
N VAL A 76 1.03 -11.77 1.75
CA VAL A 76 1.73 -10.82 2.62
C VAL A 76 2.13 -9.57 1.85
N LEU A 77 2.69 -9.73 0.65
CA LEU A 77 3.03 -8.60 -0.22
C LEU A 77 1.79 -7.76 -0.55
N GLY A 78 0.67 -8.39 -0.90
CA GLY A 78 -0.55 -7.68 -1.22
C GLY A 78 -1.14 -6.93 -0.04
N TYR A 79 -1.05 -7.49 1.16
CA TYR A 79 -1.40 -6.78 2.38
C TYR A 79 -0.50 -5.56 2.64
N LEU A 80 0.81 -5.67 2.43
CA LEU A 80 1.74 -4.54 2.58
C LEU A 80 1.44 -3.41 1.58
N TYR A 81 1.17 -3.75 0.32
CA TYR A 81 0.76 -2.77 -0.69
C TYR A 81 -0.57 -2.10 -0.34
N PHE A 82 -1.54 -2.87 0.18
CA PHE A 82 -2.80 -2.32 0.65
C PHE A 82 -2.61 -1.32 1.80
N LEU A 83 -1.76 -1.64 2.79
CA LEU A 83 -1.44 -0.73 3.89
C LEU A 83 -0.76 0.56 3.40
N MET A 84 0.17 0.44 2.45
CA MET A 84 0.81 1.59 1.82
C MET A 84 -0.23 2.45 1.10
N TYR A 85 -1.11 1.85 0.31
CA TYR A 85 -2.20 2.52 -0.39
C TYR A 85 -3.11 3.28 0.58
N VAL A 86 -3.58 2.65 1.67
CA VAL A 86 -4.44 3.29 2.68
C VAL A 86 -3.73 4.49 3.30
N ARG A 87 -2.45 4.35 3.66
CA ARG A 87 -1.68 5.44 4.27
C ARG A 87 -1.45 6.60 3.32
N GLN A 88 -1.18 6.33 2.05
CA GLN A 88 -1.06 7.36 1.02
C GLN A 88 -2.39 8.07 0.78
N ARG A 89 -3.52 7.36 0.80
CA ARG A 89 -4.86 7.96 0.68
C ARG A 89 -5.19 8.90 1.83
N ILE A 90 -4.88 8.50 3.07
CA ILE A 90 -5.06 9.37 4.25
C ILE A 90 -4.21 10.65 4.11
N ASN A 91 -2.97 10.53 3.63
CA ASN A 91 -2.11 11.69 3.42
C ASN A 91 -2.66 12.62 2.33
N ILE A 92 -3.15 12.08 1.21
CA ILE A 92 -3.77 12.88 0.13
C ILE A 92 -4.99 13.62 0.67
N MET A 93 -5.88 12.95 1.39
CA MET A 93 -7.07 13.60 1.97
C MET A 93 -6.69 14.73 2.91
N ARG A 94 -5.69 14.52 3.78
CA ARG A 94 -5.19 15.57 4.68
C ARG A 94 -4.59 16.76 3.92
N SER A 95 -3.87 16.53 2.82
CA SER A 95 -3.35 17.60 1.98
C SER A 95 -4.47 18.34 1.24
N TYR A 96 -5.49 17.60 0.79
CA TYR A 96 -6.67 18.17 0.12
C TYR A 96 -7.50 19.05 1.07
N ASP A 97 -7.72 18.62 2.32
CA ASP A 97 -8.43 19.40 3.33
C ASP A 97 -7.71 20.74 3.61
N ARG A 98 -6.37 20.70 3.70
CA ARG A 98 -5.54 21.90 3.86
C ARG A 98 -5.63 22.82 2.65
N MET A 99 -5.56 22.25 1.45
CA MET A 99 -5.71 22.99 0.19
C MET A 99 -7.06 23.70 0.13
N THR A 100 -8.15 22.96 0.39
CA THR A 100 -9.53 23.47 0.36
C THR A 100 -9.73 24.59 1.40
N GLY A 101 -9.15 24.45 2.60
CA GLY A 101 -9.17 25.51 3.61
C GLY A 101 -8.50 26.81 3.12
N MET A 102 -7.35 26.70 2.46
CA MET A 102 -6.68 27.88 1.88
C MET A 102 -7.44 28.46 0.68
N GLU A 103 -8.00 27.64 -0.20
CA GLU A 103 -8.84 28.12 -1.31
C GLU A 103 -10.04 28.91 -0.78
N GLN A 104 -10.72 28.40 0.25
CA GLN A 104 -11.84 29.11 0.87
C GLN A 104 -11.40 30.44 1.49
N GLU A 105 -10.24 30.50 2.17
CA GLU A 105 -9.72 31.76 2.72
C GLU A 105 -9.36 32.77 1.63
N ILE A 106 -8.77 32.31 0.52
CA ILE A 106 -8.39 33.12 -0.64
C ILE A 106 -9.63 33.63 -1.39
N LEU A 107 -10.64 32.78 -1.60
CA LEU A 107 -11.88 33.14 -2.29
C LEU A 107 -12.73 34.09 -1.43
N LYS A 108 -12.77 33.87 -0.11
CA LYS A 108 -13.41 34.78 0.85
C LYS A 108 -12.75 36.16 0.85
N SER A 109 -11.42 36.24 0.77
CA SER A 109 -10.73 37.54 0.69
C SER A 109 -10.96 38.26 -0.64
N MET A 110 -11.31 37.53 -1.71
CA MET A 110 -11.71 38.08 -3.01
C MET A 110 -13.22 38.36 -3.14
N GLY A 111 -14.02 38.10 -2.11
CA GLY A 111 -15.47 38.31 -2.13
C GLY A 111 -16.26 37.30 -2.98
N VAL A 112 -15.63 36.19 -3.36
CA VAL A 112 -16.27 35.12 -4.15
C VAL A 112 -16.86 34.08 -3.20
N GLN A 113 -18.18 33.89 -3.24
CA GLN A 113 -18.82 32.75 -2.58
C GLN A 113 -18.55 31.48 -3.39
N TRP A 114 -17.79 30.55 -2.82
CA TRP A 114 -17.50 29.26 -3.41
C TRP A 114 -18.19 28.17 -2.60
N GLU A 115 -19.12 27.45 -3.23
CA GLU A 115 -19.65 26.21 -2.69
C GLU A 115 -18.70 25.07 -3.05
N ALA A 116 -18.11 24.46 -2.02
CA ALA A 116 -17.28 23.28 -2.21
C ALA A 116 -18.12 22.17 -2.83
N ARG A 117 -17.74 21.72 -4.04
CA ARG A 117 -18.34 20.50 -4.59
C ARG A 117 -17.98 19.33 -3.68
N PRO A 118 -18.97 18.53 -3.25
CA PRO A 118 -18.67 17.32 -2.48
C PRO A 118 -17.79 16.40 -3.33
N PRO A 119 -16.76 15.77 -2.74
CA PRO A 119 -15.94 14.82 -3.46
C PRO A 119 -16.83 13.68 -3.97
N GLU A 120 -16.62 13.26 -5.22
CA GLU A 120 -17.37 12.16 -5.81
C GLU A 120 -17.19 10.88 -4.96
N PRO A 121 -18.27 10.12 -4.70
CA PRO A 121 -18.22 8.99 -3.78
C PRO A 121 -17.37 7.82 -4.29
N TYR A 122 -17.19 7.68 -5.61
CA TYR A 122 -16.51 6.55 -6.23
C TYR A 122 -15.55 6.99 -7.36
N GLY A 123 -14.34 7.40 -6.98
CA GLY A 123 -13.26 7.66 -7.93
C GLY A 123 -12.41 6.42 -8.26
N ALA A 124 -11.49 6.54 -9.23
CA ALA A 124 -10.57 5.46 -9.66
C ALA A 124 -9.86 4.74 -8.50
N ALA A 125 -9.57 5.48 -7.43
CA ALA A 125 -8.91 4.91 -6.28
C ALA A 125 -9.81 3.97 -5.45
N PHE A 126 -11.14 4.12 -5.46
CA PHE A 126 -12.04 3.10 -4.88
C PHE A 126 -11.84 1.75 -5.58
N TYR A 127 -11.83 1.74 -6.92
CA TYR A 127 -11.61 0.53 -7.71
C TYR A 127 -10.22 -0.08 -7.49
N GLN A 128 -9.18 0.75 -7.30
CA GLN A 128 -7.86 0.23 -6.90
C GLN A 128 -7.91 -0.52 -5.57
N GLY A 129 -8.68 -0.05 -4.60
CA GLY A 129 -8.87 -0.75 -3.32
C GLY A 129 -9.61 -2.07 -3.48
N VAL A 130 -10.66 -2.09 -4.31
CA VAL A 130 -11.41 -3.31 -4.64
C VAL A 130 -10.50 -4.35 -5.31
N ILE A 131 -9.68 -3.93 -6.28
CA ILE A 131 -8.75 -4.83 -6.99
C ILE A 131 -7.72 -5.42 -6.02
N HIS A 132 -7.17 -4.62 -5.09
CA HIS A 132 -6.27 -5.14 -4.06
C HIS A 132 -6.94 -6.19 -3.19
N MET A 133 -8.17 -5.95 -2.73
CA MET A 133 -8.92 -6.94 -1.94
C MET A 133 -9.14 -8.23 -2.72
N LEU A 134 -9.62 -8.14 -3.96
CA LEU A 134 -9.89 -9.32 -4.79
C LEU A 134 -8.64 -10.17 -5.03
N LEU A 135 -7.53 -9.54 -5.42
CA LEU A 135 -6.27 -10.25 -5.66
C LEU A 135 -5.71 -10.85 -4.36
N ASN A 136 -5.78 -10.12 -3.25
CA ASN A 136 -5.28 -10.62 -1.98
C ASN A 136 -6.12 -11.79 -1.46
N THR A 137 -7.44 -11.72 -1.57
CA THR A 137 -8.35 -12.82 -1.23
C THR A 137 -8.09 -14.04 -2.12
N PHE A 138 -7.87 -13.84 -3.42
CA PHE A 138 -7.53 -14.92 -4.33
C PHE A 138 -6.25 -15.65 -3.90
N TRP A 139 -5.17 -14.93 -3.60
CA TRP A 139 -3.92 -15.52 -3.13
C TRP A 139 -4.03 -16.17 -1.75
N ALA A 140 -4.85 -15.61 -0.86
CA ALA A 140 -5.15 -16.21 0.43
C ALA A 140 -5.87 -17.56 0.28
N VAL A 141 -6.90 -17.62 -0.58
CA VAL A 141 -7.65 -18.85 -0.84
C VAL A 141 -6.76 -19.92 -1.48
N LEU A 142 -5.94 -19.56 -2.47
CA LEU A 142 -4.95 -20.47 -3.05
C LEU A 142 -3.96 -20.97 -2.00
N GLY A 143 -3.46 -20.07 -1.13
CA GLY A 143 -2.56 -20.43 -0.05
C GLY A 143 -3.18 -21.46 0.88
N ILE A 144 -4.42 -21.24 1.32
CA ILE A 144 -5.16 -22.18 2.17
C ILE A 144 -5.34 -23.53 1.48
N TYR A 145 -5.72 -23.53 0.19
CA TYR A 145 -5.89 -24.75 -0.59
C TYR A 145 -4.59 -25.58 -0.65
N PHE A 146 -3.46 -24.95 -1.02
CA PHE A 146 -2.19 -25.67 -1.14
C PHE A 146 -1.59 -26.04 0.23
N TRP A 147 -1.84 -25.25 1.28
CA TRP A 147 -1.48 -25.64 2.66
C TRP A 147 -2.26 -26.87 3.10
N TRP A 148 -3.56 -26.90 2.82
CA TRP A 148 -4.41 -28.06 3.10
C TRP A 148 -3.92 -29.30 2.35
N GLU A 149 -3.66 -29.17 1.04
CA GLU A 149 -3.13 -30.25 0.22
C GLU A 149 -1.79 -30.76 0.76
N THR A 150 -0.90 -29.86 1.14
CA THR A 150 0.42 -30.20 1.70
C THR A 150 0.33 -30.89 3.07
N LEU A 151 -0.56 -30.42 3.95
CA LEU A 151 -0.77 -31.01 5.28
C LEU A 151 -1.54 -32.33 5.23
N SER A 152 -2.36 -32.54 4.19
CA SER A 152 -3.07 -33.80 3.96
C SER A 152 -2.13 -34.94 3.52
N GLN A 153 -0.88 -34.63 3.15
CA GLN A 153 0.12 -35.64 2.81
C GLN A 153 0.83 -36.17 4.07
N PRO A 154 0.65 -37.47 4.42
CA PRO A 154 1.10 -38.04 5.68
C PRO A 154 2.62 -38.02 5.88
N LEU A 155 3.40 -37.92 4.80
CA LEU A 155 4.87 -37.87 4.87
C LEU A 155 5.43 -36.44 5.06
N LEU A 156 4.74 -35.41 4.56
CA LEU A 156 5.26 -34.04 4.51
C LEU A 156 4.75 -33.16 5.66
N ALA A 157 3.60 -33.46 6.23
CA ALA A 157 3.05 -32.73 7.38
C ALA A 157 4.04 -32.61 8.57
N PRO A 158 4.70 -33.70 9.05
CA PRO A 158 5.65 -33.58 10.15
C PRO A 158 6.95 -32.87 9.75
N ALA A 159 7.42 -33.03 8.51
CA ALA A 159 8.63 -32.38 8.00
C ALA A 159 8.48 -30.86 7.85
N LEU A 160 7.31 -30.38 7.40
CA LEU A 160 7.04 -28.95 7.29
C LEU A 160 6.78 -28.30 8.65
N LEU A 161 6.06 -28.97 9.56
CA LEU A 161 5.88 -28.49 10.93
C LEU A 161 7.24 -28.35 11.63
N THR A 162 8.12 -29.33 11.51
CA THR A 162 9.47 -29.26 12.07
C THR A 162 10.29 -28.16 11.39
N THR A 163 10.24 -28.01 10.07
CA THR A 163 10.99 -26.95 9.36
C THR A 163 10.50 -25.54 9.72
N VAL A 164 9.19 -25.33 9.82
CA VAL A 164 8.59 -24.05 10.24
C VAL A 164 8.93 -23.75 11.69
N VAL A 165 8.84 -24.73 12.59
CA VAL A 165 9.19 -24.57 14.01
C VAL A 165 10.69 -24.30 14.17
N ILE A 166 11.56 -25.00 13.45
CA ILE A 166 13.02 -24.77 13.46
C ILE A 166 13.36 -23.40 12.88
N ALA A 167 12.72 -22.97 11.79
CA ALA A 167 12.91 -21.64 11.23
C ALA A 167 12.43 -20.55 12.19
N PHE A 168 11.31 -20.76 12.89
CA PHE A 168 10.76 -19.81 13.86
C PHE A 168 11.63 -19.72 15.13
N LEU A 169 12.09 -20.87 15.66
CA LEU A 169 13.00 -20.93 16.81
C LEU A 169 14.42 -20.44 16.45
N GLY A 170 14.88 -20.68 15.23
CA GLY A 170 16.17 -20.20 14.72
C GLY A 170 16.19 -18.70 14.39
N ALA A 171 15.04 -18.11 14.02
CA ALA A 171 14.90 -16.67 13.77
C ALA A 171 14.75 -15.83 15.06
N GLN A 172 14.34 -16.44 16.17
CA GLN A 172 14.20 -15.77 17.48
C GLN A 172 15.46 -15.02 17.94
N PRO A 173 16.69 -15.60 17.92
CA PRO A 173 17.89 -14.88 18.34
C PRO A 173 18.28 -13.72 17.39
N LEU A 174 17.90 -13.79 16.11
CA LEU A 174 18.11 -12.72 15.13
C LEU A 174 17.14 -11.56 15.35
N ILE A 175 15.87 -11.85 15.59
CA ILE A 175 14.84 -10.86 15.92
C ILE A 175 15.18 -10.17 17.24
N TRP A 176 15.60 -10.91 18.27
CA TRP A 176 16.00 -10.34 19.56
C TRP A 176 17.20 -9.40 19.45
N ARG A 177 18.24 -9.74 18.67
CA ARG A 177 19.39 -8.85 18.41
C ARG A 177 19.01 -7.58 17.67
N THR A 178 18.11 -7.65 16.69
CA THR A 178 17.66 -6.46 15.95
C THR A 178 16.77 -5.53 16.77
N VAL A 179 16.04 -6.06 17.77
CA VAL A 179 15.19 -5.26 18.66
C VAL A 179 15.98 -4.61 19.79
N THR A 180 17.05 -5.24 20.29
CA THR A 180 17.89 -4.65 21.36
C THR A 180 18.92 -3.63 20.85
N LEU A 181 19.38 -3.72 19.60
CA LEU A 181 20.31 -2.74 19.01
C LEU A 181 19.69 -1.38 18.70
N LYS A 182 18.37 -1.21 18.78
CA LYS A 182 17.69 0.09 18.65
C LYS A 182 17.60 0.87 19.97
N LYS A 183 18.12 0.33 21.08
CA LYS A 183 18.06 0.94 22.42
C LYS A 183 19.44 1.26 23.03
N ALA A 184 20.53 1.17 22.25
CA ALA A 184 21.87 1.60 22.66
C ALA A 184 22.27 2.87 21.92
#